data_AF-A0A936HYJ4-F1
#
_entry.id   AF-A0A936HYJ4-F1
#
_cell.length_a   1.000
_cell.length_b   1.000
_cell.length_c   1.000
_cell.angle_alpha   90.00
_cell.angle_beta   90.00
_cell.angle_gamma   90.00
#
_symmetry.space_group_name_H-M   'P 1'
#
loop_
_entity.id
_entity.type
_entity.pdbx_description
1 polymer ?
#
loop_
_entity_poly.entity_id
_entity_poly.type
_entity_poly.pdbx_seq_one_letter_code
_entity_poly.pdbx_strand_id
1 'polypeptide(L)'
;MDQSRRKMLKLGGAALAMIPVVAFAAKNDAMRTSMKYKDSPEGDKSCATCVQFVPGKAPADKGGCKIFPGDTEVSPKGYCVAWAKKA
;
A
#
# COMPACT_ATOMS: atom_id res chain seq x y z
N MET A 1 48.24 -6.71 -34.66
CA MET A 1 47.00 -7.17 -33.98
C MET A 1 46.46 -6.02 -33.15
N ASP A 2 45.38 -5.42 -33.61
CA ASP A 2 44.83 -4.15 -33.10
C ASP A 2 44.25 -4.29 -31.67
N GLN A 3 44.97 -3.75 -30.68
CA GLN A 3 44.60 -3.72 -29.26
C GLN A 3 43.44 -2.76 -28.98
N SER A 4 43.08 -1.89 -29.94
CA SER A 4 42.03 -0.88 -29.80
C SER A 4 40.64 -1.50 -29.72
N ARG A 5 40.44 -2.65 -30.39
CA ARG A 5 39.16 -3.38 -30.43
C ARG A 5 38.76 -4.04 -29.10
N ARG A 6 39.72 -4.37 -28.23
CA ARG A 6 39.46 -5.11 -26.99
C ARG A 6 39.08 -4.22 -25.80
N LYS A 7 39.35 -2.92 -25.86
CA LYS A 7 39.03 -1.98 -24.77
C LYS A 7 37.57 -1.52 -24.79
N MET A 8 36.90 -1.58 -25.94
CA MET A 8 35.51 -1.11 -26.09
C MET A 8 34.48 -2.10 -25.54
N LEU A 9 34.83 -3.37 -25.34
CA LEU A 9 33.93 -4.42 -24.83
C LEU A 9 34.00 -4.61 -23.30
N LYS A 10 34.68 -3.72 -22.56
CA LYS A 10 34.67 -3.73 -21.08
C LYS A 10 33.76 -2.64 -20.48
N LEU A 11 33.09 -1.85 -21.31
CA LEU A 11 32.32 -0.68 -20.88
C LEU A 11 30.83 -0.74 -21.30
N GLY A 12 30.30 -1.93 -21.58
CA GLY A 12 28.91 -2.10 -22.02
C GLY A 12 28.19 -3.14 -21.18
N GLY A 13 27.56 -2.72 -20.08
CA GLY A 13 26.73 -3.65 -19.30
C GLY A 13 26.42 -3.22 -17.88
N ALA A 14 25.84 -2.04 -17.67
CA ALA A 14 25.17 -1.71 -16.40
C ALA A 14 24.26 -0.50 -16.56
N ALA A 15 23.12 -0.66 -17.22
CA ALA A 15 22.00 0.26 -17.08
C ALA A 15 20.71 -0.55 -16.96
N LEU A 16 20.54 -1.21 -15.81
CA LEU A 16 19.23 -1.66 -15.37
C LEU A 16 18.39 -0.39 -15.19
N ALA A 17 17.55 -0.07 -16.17
CA ALA A 17 16.57 0.99 -16.04
C ALA A 17 15.65 0.63 -14.85
N MET A 18 15.81 1.32 -13.73
CA MET A 18 14.88 1.22 -12.62
C MET A 18 13.57 1.86 -13.06
N ILE A 19 12.62 1.06 -13.52
CA ILE A 19 11.26 1.51 -13.78
C ILE A 19 10.59 1.72 -12.41
N PRO A 20 10.23 2.95 -12.03
CA PRO A 20 9.46 3.16 -10.82
C PRO A 20 8.09 2.52 -11.01
N VAL A 21 7.80 1.46 -10.25
CA VAL A 21 6.46 0.87 -10.18
C VAL A 21 5.57 1.88 -9.45
N VAL A 22 4.79 2.65 -10.19
CA VAL A 22 3.80 3.55 -9.64
C VAL A 22 2.61 2.71 -9.19
N ALA A 23 2.48 2.48 -7.87
CA ALA A 23 1.29 1.86 -7.32
C ALA A 23 0.14 2.87 -7.36
N PHE A 24 -0.89 2.59 -8.15
CA PHE A 24 -2.11 3.41 -8.16
C PHE A 24 -2.89 3.19 -6.86
N ALA A 25 -3.27 4.29 -6.20
CA ALA A 25 -4.19 4.27 -5.07
C ALA A 25 -5.53 3.66 -5.50
N ALA A 26 -5.97 2.60 -4.82
CA ALA A 26 -7.21 1.91 -5.11
C ALA A 26 -8.19 2.01 -3.93
N LYS A 27 -9.45 2.35 -4.22
CA LYS A 27 -10.57 2.37 -3.26
C LYS A 27 -11.64 1.40 -3.68
N ASN A 28 -12.24 0.72 -2.71
CA ASN A 28 -13.43 -0.10 -2.90
C ASN A 28 -14.65 0.62 -2.32
N ASP A 29 -15.18 1.59 -3.08
CA ASP A 29 -16.26 2.47 -2.61
C ASP A 29 -17.56 1.71 -2.30
N ALA A 30 -17.84 0.61 -3.02
CA ALA A 30 -18.99 -0.24 -2.75
C ALA A 30 -18.91 -0.87 -1.35
N MET A 31 -17.77 -1.49 -1.01
CA MET A 31 -17.58 -2.09 0.32
C MET A 31 -17.49 -1.05 1.43
N ARG A 32 -16.83 0.09 1.18
CA ARG A 32 -16.81 1.23 2.11
C ARG A 32 -18.21 1.70 2.45
N THR A 33 -19.06 1.88 1.43
CA THR A 33 -20.46 2.30 1.61
C THR A 33 -21.26 1.25 2.39
N SER A 34 -21.17 -0.02 2.00
CA SER A 34 -21.87 -1.13 2.67
C SER A 34 -21.49 -1.24 4.16
N MET A 35 -20.22 -1.03 4.50
CA MET A 35 -19.72 -1.10 5.87
C MET A 35 -19.78 0.25 6.62
N LYS A 36 -20.37 1.29 6.02
CA LYS A 36 -20.45 2.66 6.57
C LYS A 36 -19.08 3.17 7.02
N TYR A 37 -18.08 2.97 6.18
CA TYR A 37 -16.72 3.42 6.44
C TYR A 37 -16.66 4.95 6.53
N LYS A 38 -15.88 5.44 7.50
CA LYS A 38 -15.51 6.85 7.64
C LYS A 38 -14.01 6.95 7.94
N ASP A 39 -13.37 8.03 7.53
CA ASP A 39 -11.93 8.26 7.75
C ASP A 39 -11.58 8.73 9.18
N SER A 40 -12.60 8.95 10.02
CA SER A 40 -12.48 9.29 11.44
C SER A 40 -12.81 8.11 12.35
N PRO A 41 -12.29 8.08 13.59
CA PRO A 41 -12.55 6.98 14.50
C PRO A 41 -13.99 7.03 15.07
N GLU A 42 -14.38 5.94 15.73
CA GLU A 42 -15.63 5.84 16.51
C GLU A 42 -15.27 5.62 17.99
N GLY A 43 -15.15 6.70 18.76
CA GLY A 43 -14.55 6.66 20.10
C GLY A 43 -13.12 6.13 20.02
N ASP A 44 -12.82 5.09 20.82
CA ASP A 44 -11.51 4.42 20.83
C ASP A 44 -11.33 3.38 19.70
N LYS A 45 -12.35 3.19 18.85
CA LYS A 45 -12.34 2.22 17.74
C LYS A 45 -11.76 2.86 16.50
N SER A 46 -10.64 2.32 16.01
CA SER A 46 -10.03 2.72 14.74
C SER A 46 -9.53 1.52 13.96
N CYS A 47 -9.26 1.71 12.67
CA CYS A 47 -8.63 0.70 11.83
C CYS A 47 -7.29 0.24 12.43
N ALA A 48 -6.48 1.14 12.98
CA ALA A 48 -5.20 0.79 13.63
C ALA A 48 -5.38 -0.24 14.76
N THR A 49 -6.50 -0.20 15.49
CA THR A 49 -6.84 -1.15 16.57
C THR A 49 -7.73 -2.32 16.13
N CYS A 50 -7.98 -2.47 14.82
CA CYS A 50 -8.85 -3.48 14.23
C CYS A 50 -8.08 -4.69 13.65
N VAL A 51 -8.52 -5.93 13.90
CA VAL A 51 -7.90 -7.18 13.37
C VAL A 51 -7.91 -7.30 11.85
N GLN A 52 -8.78 -6.52 11.19
CA GLN A 52 -8.95 -6.54 9.73
C GLN A 52 -8.00 -5.60 9.00
N PHE A 53 -7.40 -4.63 9.71
CA PHE A 53 -6.55 -3.63 9.09
C PHE A 53 -5.21 -4.23 8.67
N VAL A 54 -4.83 -3.93 7.43
CA VAL A 54 -3.52 -4.26 6.86
C VAL A 54 -2.72 -2.96 6.83
N PRO A 55 -1.72 -2.78 7.71
CA PRO A 55 -1.00 -1.51 7.83
C PRO A 55 -0.20 -1.16 6.58
N GLY A 56 -0.05 0.15 6.33
CA GLY A 56 0.86 0.69 5.33
C GLY A 56 2.34 0.56 5.74
N LYS A 57 3.23 1.25 5.00
CA LYS A 57 4.68 1.20 5.25
C LYS A 57 5.05 1.80 6.61
N ALA A 58 4.42 2.91 6.99
CA ALA A 58 4.54 3.53 8.29
C ALA A 58 3.20 3.50 9.06
N PRO A 59 3.22 3.63 10.41
CA PRO A 59 2.00 3.57 11.23
C PRO A 59 0.92 4.61 10.88
N ALA A 60 1.32 5.76 10.34
CA ALA A 60 0.42 6.83 9.92
C ALA A 60 -0.05 6.69 8.47
N ASP A 61 0.56 5.81 7.69
CA ASP A 61 0.22 5.62 6.29
C ASP A 61 -1.11 4.92 6.15
N LYS A 62 -1.80 5.23 5.06
CA LYS A 62 -2.94 4.43 4.62
C LYS A 62 -2.49 3.01 4.32
N GLY A 63 -3.41 2.08 4.57
CA GLY A 63 -3.21 0.67 4.32
C GLY A 63 -4.43 0.05 3.65
N GLY A 64 -4.56 -1.25 3.79
CA GLY A 64 -5.72 -2.00 3.32
C GLY A 64 -6.62 -2.49 4.45
N CYS A 65 -7.68 -3.19 4.07
CA CYS A 65 -8.56 -3.90 4.98
C CYS A 65 -8.94 -5.25 4.36
N LYS A 66 -8.86 -6.35 5.12
CA LYS A 66 -9.26 -7.69 4.65
C LYS A 66 -10.71 -7.76 4.17
N ILE A 67 -11.57 -6.86 4.66
CA ILE A 67 -12.99 -6.73 4.27
C ILE A 67 -13.17 -5.87 3.02
N PHE A 68 -12.18 -5.05 2.63
CA PHE A 68 -12.23 -4.21 1.42
C PHE A 68 -11.23 -4.74 0.39
N PRO A 69 -11.56 -5.79 -0.38
CA PRO A 69 -10.66 -6.34 -1.37
C PRO A 69 -10.13 -5.26 -2.32
N GLY A 70 -8.81 -5.23 -2.49
CA GLY A 70 -8.11 -4.29 -3.37
C GLY A 70 -8.03 -2.85 -2.87
N ASP A 71 -8.61 -2.52 -1.73
CA ASP A 71 -8.52 -1.17 -1.19
C ASP A 71 -7.16 -0.95 -0.51
N THR A 72 -6.44 0.09 -0.93
CA THR A 72 -5.13 0.47 -0.39
C THR A 72 -5.15 1.84 0.29
N GLU A 73 -6.35 2.42 0.46
CA GLU A 73 -6.55 3.79 0.88
C GLU A 73 -7.27 3.88 2.24
N VAL A 74 -7.19 2.83 3.06
CA VAL A 74 -7.85 2.75 4.37
C VAL A 74 -7.02 3.53 5.39
N SER A 75 -7.61 4.56 5.99
CA SER A 75 -6.97 5.36 7.03
C SER A 75 -6.76 4.52 8.29
N PRO A 76 -5.58 4.56 8.94
CA PRO A 76 -5.39 3.94 10.26
C PRO A 76 -6.30 4.56 11.33
N LYS A 77 -6.77 5.79 11.13
CA LYS A 77 -7.75 6.47 11.99
C LYS A 77 -9.21 6.23 11.57
N GLY A 78 -9.45 5.51 10.48
CA GLY A 78 -10.80 5.24 10.00
C GLY A 78 -11.57 4.25 10.88
N TYR A 79 -12.84 4.05 10.55
CA TYR A 79 -13.73 3.11 11.21
C TYR A 79 -14.77 2.58 10.23
N CYS A 80 -15.24 1.35 10.43
CA CYS A 80 -16.42 0.81 9.76
C CYS A 80 -17.18 -0.12 10.73
N VAL A 81 -18.42 -0.49 10.41
CA VAL A 81 -19.27 -1.29 11.31
C VAL A 81 -18.75 -2.70 11.58
N ALA A 82 -17.85 -3.22 10.73
CA ALA A 82 -17.22 -4.53 10.91
C ALA A 82 -15.94 -4.49 11.76
N TRP A 83 -15.72 -3.42 12.53
CA TRP A 83 -14.59 -3.30 13.44
C TRP A 83 -14.57 -4.44 14.47
N ALA A 84 -13.40 -5.04 14.67
CA ALA A 84 -13.17 -6.03 15.71
C ALA A 84 -11.80 -5.81 16.35
N LYS A 85 -11.77 -5.79 17.69
CA LYS A 85 -10.59 -5.44 18.48
C LYS A 85 -9.42 -6.40 18.21
N LYS A 86 -8.21 -5.87 18.01
CA LYS A 86 -6.97 -6.66 18.06
C LYS A 86 -6.81 -7.28 19.46
N ALA A 87 -6.45 -8.57 19.48
CA ALA A 87 -6.05 -9.26 20.71
C ALA A 87 -4.75 -8.67 21.26
#